data_AF-A0A2P0QL59-F1
#
_entry.id   AF-A0A2P0QL59-F1
#
_cell.length_a   1.000
_cell.length_b   1.000
_cell.length_c   1.000
_cell.angle_alpha   90.00
_cell.angle_beta   90.00
_cell.angle_gamma   90.00
#
_symmetry.space_group_name_H-M   'P 1'
#
loop_
_entity.id
_entity.type
_entity.pdbx_description
1 polymer ?
#
loop_
_entity_poly.entity_id
_entity_poly.type
_entity_poly.pdbx_seq_one_letter_code
_entity_poly.pdbx_strand_id
1 'polypeptide(L)'
;MTEYIIRNGHVFDPVQGIKGDKADVAIKDGKIVAKAGPDAKVIDAKGKTVMAGAVEIHAHIAGPKINMGRIYRPEDKLFTCTPTKGIERMGGGASIPTTFKTGYEYAKMGYTTA
;
A
#
# COMPACT_ATOMS: atom_id res chain seq x y z
N MET A 1 8.98 20.55 -6.32
CA MET A 1 9.61 19.22 -6.45
C MET A 1 9.46 18.52 -5.12
N THR A 2 9.00 17.28 -5.12
CA THR A 2 8.80 16.52 -3.89
C THR A 2 9.94 15.52 -3.76
N GLU A 3 10.76 15.67 -2.73
CA GLU A 3 11.90 14.79 -2.46
C GLU A 3 11.77 14.15 -1.07
N TYR A 4 12.10 12.86 -1.02
CA TYR A 4 12.12 12.08 0.22
C TYR A 4 13.43 11.30 0.32
N ILE A 5 13.84 11.01 1.55
CA ILE A 5 14.87 10.01 1.84
C ILE A 5 14.40 9.11 2.98
N ILE A 6 14.29 7.80 2.71
CA ILE A 6 14.03 6.78 3.71
C ILE A 6 15.38 6.36 4.28
N ARG A 7 15.62 6.60 5.57
CA ARG A 7 16.93 6.37 6.20
C ARG A 7 16.95 5.19 7.15
N ASN A 8 18.11 4.56 7.29
CA ASN A 8 18.40 3.52 8.28
C ASN A 8 17.52 2.25 8.17
N GLY A 9 16.94 2.00 7.00
CA GLY A 9 16.07 0.84 6.78
C GLY A 9 16.85 -0.44 6.53
N HIS A 10 16.27 -1.58 6.86
CA HIS A 10 16.71 -2.89 6.38
C HIS A 10 16.06 -3.15 5.02
N VAL A 11 16.81 -2.89 3.95
CA VAL A 11 16.28 -2.94 2.58
C VAL A 11 16.32 -4.37 2.05
N PHE A 12 15.22 -4.84 1.48
CA PHE A 12 15.17 -6.10 0.75
C PHE A 12 14.79 -5.83 -0.71
N ASP A 13 15.72 -6.14 -1.60
CA ASP A 13 15.54 -6.07 -3.05
C ASP A 13 16.12 -7.34 -3.68
N PRO A 14 15.28 -8.35 -3.97
CA PRO A 14 15.72 -9.60 -4.58
C PRO A 14 16.31 -9.43 -5.99
N VAL A 15 15.87 -8.41 -6.74
CA VAL A 15 16.36 -8.15 -8.11
C VAL A 15 17.80 -7.66 -8.08
N GLN A 16 18.12 -6.83 -7.09
CA GLN A 16 19.48 -6.33 -6.87
C GLN A 16 20.31 -7.22 -5.92
N GLY A 17 19.69 -8.22 -5.31
CA GLY A 17 20.34 -9.14 -4.36
C GLY A 17 20.56 -8.58 -2.96
N ILE A 18 19.87 -7.50 -2.58
CA ILE A 18 19.95 -6.87 -1.24
C ILE A 18 19.08 -7.67 -0.26
N LYS A 19 19.68 -8.15 0.85
CA LYS A 19 19.06 -9.15 1.74
C LYS A 19 18.87 -8.65 3.18
N GLY A 20 18.31 -7.44 3.33
CA GLY A 20 18.10 -6.80 4.63
C GLY A 20 19.26 -5.92 5.09
N ASP A 21 20.13 -5.54 4.15
CA ASP A 21 21.26 -4.65 4.39
C ASP A 21 20.77 -3.27 4.81
N LYS A 22 21.52 -2.61 5.70
CA LYS A 22 21.20 -1.24 6.10
C LYS A 22 21.53 -0.29 4.96
N ALA A 23 20.50 0.33 4.40
CA ALA A 23 20.64 1.27 3.30
C ALA A 23 19.58 2.38 3.36
N ASP A 24 19.87 3.47 2.67
CA ASP A 24 18.96 4.59 2.47
C ASP A 24 18.35 4.52 1.07
N VAL A 25 17.10 4.94 0.92
CA VAL A 25 16.39 5.01 -0.37
C VAL A 25 15.96 6.44 -0.63
N ALA A 26 16.52 7.05 -1.68
CA ALA A 26 16.19 8.40 -2.10
C ALA A 26 15.10 8.39 -3.19
N ILE A 27 14.15 9.31 -3.08
CA ILE A 27 13.01 9.43 -3.99
C ILE A 27 12.87 10.89 -4.40
N LYS A 28 12.72 11.15 -5.70
CA LYS A 28 12.47 12.48 -6.26
C LYS A 28 11.37 12.41 -7.30
N ASP A 29 10.36 13.24 -7.14
CA ASP A 29 9.22 13.39 -8.06
C ASP A 29 8.61 12.03 -8.47
N GLY A 30 8.42 11.16 -7.47
CA GLY A 30 7.80 9.85 -7.62
C GLY A 30 8.72 8.74 -8.15
N LYS A 31 10.02 8.99 -8.34
CA LYS A 31 10.99 7.99 -8.81
C LYS A 31 12.13 7.78 -7.81
N ILE A 32 12.63 6.54 -7.73
CA ILE A 32 13.85 6.23 -6.96
C ILE A 32 15.05 6.85 -7.69
N VAL A 33 15.92 7.53 -6.93
CA VAL A 33 17.11 8.21 -7.44
C VAL A 33 18.34 7.86 -6.60
N ALA A 34 19.54 8.09 -7.13
CA ALA A 34 20.78 7.74 -6.43
C ALA A 34 21.05 8.58 -5.17
N LYS A 35 20.62 9.85 -5.16
CA LYS A 35 20.80 10.77 -4.04
C LYS A 35 19.61 11.73 -3.95
N ALA A 36 19.21 12.04 -2.72
CA ALA A 36 18.25 13.10 -2.45
C ALA A 36 18.97 14.44 -2.26
N GLY A 37 18.29 15.55 -2.50
CA GLY A 37 18.78 16.89 -2.19
C GLY A 37 18.87 17.16 -0.68
N PRO A 38 19.49 18.28 -0.27
CA PRO A 38 19.69 18.63 1.14
C PRO A 38 18.37 18.85 1.89
N ASP A 39 17.32 19.32 1.20
CA ASP A 39 16.01 19.63 1.77
C ASP A 39 15.00 18.47 1.65
N ALA A 40 15.46 17.28 1.27
CA ALA A 40 14.59 16.12 1.12
C ALA A 40 13.96 15.73 2.45
N LYS A 41 12.65 15.44 2.42
CA LYS A 41 11.92 15.05 3.61
C LYS A 41 12.39 13.68 4.10
N VAL A 42 12.90 13.63 5.33
CA VAL A 42 13.43 12.39 5.92
C VAL A 42 12.28 11.53 6.47
N ILE A 43 12.33 10.23 6.16
CA ILE A 43 11.50 9.18 6.76
C ILE A 43 12.46 8.24 7.50
N ASP A 44 12.40 8.22 8.84
CA ASP A 44 13.26 7.33 9.63
C ASP A 44 12.68 5.91 9.68
N ALA A 45 13.44 4.97 9.11
CA ALA A 45 13.14 3.55 9.05
C ALA A 45 14.07 2.71 9.93
N LYS A 46 14.73 3.30 10.93
CA LYS A 46 15.58 2.57 11.88
C LYS A 46 14.83 1.38 12.51
N GLY A 47 15.40 0.19 12.36
CA GLY A 47 14.83 -1.06 12.87
C GLY A 47 13.58 -1.54 12.12
N LYS A 48 13.28 -0.95 10.96
CA LYS A 48 12.15 -1.32 10.11
C LYS A 48 12.64 -1.98 8.82
N THR A 49 11.78 -2.83 8.27
CA THR A 49 11.96 -3.44 6.95
C THR A 49 11.50 -2.46 5.87
N VAL A 50 12.26 -2.36 4.79
CA VAL A 50 11.94 -1.55 3.61
C VAL A 50 11.94 -2.46 2.38
N MET A 51 10.85 -2.47 1.64
CA MET A 51 10.67 -3.26 0.42
C MET A 51 10.04 -2.38 -0.65
N ALA A 52 10.10 -2.82 -1.91
CA ALA A 52 9.25 -2.28 -2.96
C ALA A 52 7.76 -2.44 -2.59
N GLY A 53 6.91 -1.59 -3.16
CA GLY A 53 5.46 -1.77 -3.06
C GLY A 53 5.07 -3.12 -3.65
N ALA A 54 4.26 -3.88 -2.91
CA ALA A 54 3.86 -5.22 -3.34
C ALA A 54 2.92 -5.16 -4.55
N VAL A 55 3.01 -6.18 -5.40
CA VAL A 55 2.25 -6.33 -6.63
C VAL A 55 1.41 -7.59 -6.55
N GLU A 56 0.09 -7.42 -6.60
CA GLU A 56 -0.85 -8.53 -6.76
C GLU A 56 -0.99 -8.85 -8.24
N ILE A 57 -0.86 -10.14 -8.58
CA ILE A 57 -0.88 -10.62 -9.98
C ILE A 57 -2.26 -11.13 -10.38
N HIS A 58 -3.10 -11.49 -9.42
CA HIS A 58 -4.41 -12.05 -9.69
C HIS A 58 -5.39 -11.86 -8.53
N ALA A 59 -6.33 -10.93 -8.70
CA ALA A 59 -7.44 -10.75 -7.76
C ALA A 59 -8.76 -10.43 -8.46
N HIS A 60 -9.87 -10.85 -7.84
CA HIS A 60 -11.20 -10.47 -8.27
C HIS A 60 -11.70 -9.26 -7.46
N ILE A 61 -11.36 -8.05 -7.91
CA ILE A 61 -11.65 -6.80 -7.16
C ILE A 61 -12.67 -5.88 -7.85
N ALA A 62 -12.81 -6.01 -9.17
CA ALA A 62 -13.70 -5.19 -10.00
C ALA A 62 -14.43 -6.04 -11.07
N GLY A 63 -15.65 -5.63 -11.41
CA GLY A 63 -16.45 -6.24 -12.47
C GLY A 63 -17.79 -6.83 -12.01
N PRO A 64 -18.65 -7.25 -12.96
CA PRO A 64 -20.04 -7.66 -12.68
C PRO A 64 -20.14 -8.82 -11.69
N LYS A 65 -19.30 -9.85 -11.85
CA LYS A 65 -19.23 -11.02 -10.96
C LYS A 65 -19.03 -10.62 -9.49
N ILE A 66 -18.12 -9.70 -9.23
CA ILE A 66 -17.84 -9.23 -7.87
C ILE A 66 -18.94 -8.32 -7.35
N ASN A 67 -19.52 -7.48 -8.21
CA ASN A 67 -20.60 -6.61 -7.77
C ASN A 67 -21.87 -7.40 -7.41
N MET A 68 -22.19 -8.46 -8.15
CA MET A 68 -23.24 -9.41 -7.77
C MET A 68 -22.95 -10.03 -6.40
N GLY A 69 -21.69 -10.43 -6.16
CA GLY A 69 -21.22 -10.92 -4.88
C GLY A 69 -21.47 -9.95 -3.71
N ARG A 70 -21.30 -8.64 -3.95
CA ARG A 70 -21.58 -7.59 -2.95
C ARG A 70 -23.08 -7.35 -2.73
N ILE A 71 -23.93 -7.58 -3.74
CA ILE A 71 -25.37 -7.31 -3.69
C ILE A 71 -26.10 -8.45 -2.96
N TYR A 72 -25.82 -9.70 -3.33
CA TYR A 72 -26.55 -10.85 -2.79
C TYR A 72 -26.14 -11.27 -1.36
N ARG A 73 -25.11 -10.63 -0.79
CA ARG A 73 -24.58 -10.90 0.55
C ARG A 73 -24.62 -9.70 1.49
N PRO A 74 -25.81 -9.21 1.88
CA PRO A 74 -25.92 -8.13 2.85
C PRO A 74 -25.32 -8.50 4.21
N GLU A 75 -25.34 -9.77 4.60
CA GLU A 75 -24.76 -10.28 5.84
C GLU A 75 -23.23 -10.10 5.91
N ASP A 76 -22.54 -10.16 4.76
CA ASP A 76 -21.09 -9.92 4.69
C ASP A 76 -20.74 -8.46 5.02
N LYS A 77 -21.71 -7.53 4.86
CA LYS A 77 -21.54 -6.09 5.13
C LYS A 77 -22.09 -5.67 6.49
N LEU A 78 -23.21 -6.25 6.93
CA LEU A 78 -24.04 -5.74 8.03
C LEU A 78 -23.25 -5.45 9.32
N PHE A 79 -22.24 -6.27 9.62
CA PHE A 79 -21.43 -6.16 10.83
C PHE A 79 -19.97 -5.75 10.58
N THR A 80 -19.60 -5.45 9.33
CA THR A 80 -18.22 -5.22 8.90
C THR A 80 -18.02 -3.86 8.23
N CYS A 81 -19.04 -3.00 8.36
CA CYS A 81 -19.03 -1.64 7.87
C CYS A 81 -18.11 -0.75 8.71
N THR A 82 -17.23 -0.03 8.04
CA THR A 82 -16.40 1.02 8.60
C THR A 82 -16.98 2.37 8.18
N PRO A 83 -17.40 3.25 9.12
CA PRO A 83 -17.91 4.57 8.77
C PRO A 83 -16.81 5.43 8.14
N THR A 84 -17.21 6.50 7.44
CA THR A 84 -16.27 7.51 6.92
C THR A 84 -15.40 8.06 8.05
N LYS A 85 -14.08 8.12 7.86
CA LYS A 85 -13.12 8.61 8.84
C LYS A 85 -11.94 9.29 8.17
N GLY A 86 -11.76 10.58 8.45
CA GLY A 86 -10.68 11.37 7.86
C GLY A 86 -10.75 11.37 6.33
N ILE A 87 -9.73 10.81 5.68
CA ILE A 87 -9.68 10.68 4.21
C ILE A 87 -10.36 9.41 3.68
N GLU A 88 -10.69 8.46 4.56
CA GLU A 88 -11.30 7.17 4.17
C GLU A 88 -12.83 7.31 4.04
N ARG A 89 -13.37 6.86 2.91
CA ARG A 89 -14.81 6.72 2.69
C ARG A 89 -15.36 5.47 3.40
N MET A 90 -16.67 5.47 3.65
CA MET A 90 -17.36 4.30 4.20
C MET A 90 -17.02 3.02 3.42
N GLY A 91 -16.64 1.99 4.16
CA GLY A 91 -16.31 0.66 3.67
C GLY A 91 -17.26 -0.38 4.23
N GLY A 92 -17.42 -1.51 3.55
CA GLY A 92 -18.18 -2.66 4.08
C GLY A 92 -17.79 -3.93 3.36
N GLY A 93 -18.21 -5.08 3.90
CA GLY A 93 -17.84 -6.39 3.38
C GLY A 93 -16.58 -6.90 4.06
N ALA A 94 -16.61 -8.14 4.57
CA ALA A 94 -15.43 -8.82 5.07
C ALA A 94 -14.77 -9.62 3.93
N SER A 95 -15.54 -10.48 3.26
CA SER A 95 -15.01 -11.34 2.20
C SER A 95 -15.00 -10.65 0.82
N ILE A 96 -15.98 -9.79 0.54
CA ILE A 96 -16.07 -9.08 -0.75
C ILE A 96 -16.21 -7.58 -0.48
N PRO A 97 -15.11 -6.88 -0.13
CA PRO A 97 -15.16 -5.50 0.30
C PRO A 97 -15.68 -4.56 -0.79
N THR A 98 -16.27 -3.43 -0.37
CA THR A 98 -16.60 -2.32 -1.27
C THR A 98 -15.35 -1.75 -1.93
N THR A 99 -15.51 -1.01 -3.03
CA THR A 99 -14.38 -0.53 -3.85
C THR A 99 -13.39 0.34 -3.06
N PHE A 100 -13.87 1.27 -2.24
CA PHE A 100 -12.98 2.10 -1.40
C PHE A 100 -12.23 1.26 -0.36
N LYS A 101 -12.94 0.38 0.36
CA LYS A 101 -12.33 -0.51 1.35
C LYS A 101 -11.27 -1.41 0.71
N THR A 102 -11.53 -1.94 -0.48
CA THR A 102 -10.57 -2.77 -1.23
C THR A 102 -9.24 -2.03 -1.41
N GLY A 103 -9.26 -0.79 -1.90
CA GLY A 103 -8.04 0.01 -2.09
C GLY A 103 -7.32 0.33 -0.78
N TYR A 104 -8.06 0.67 0.28
CA TYR A 104 -7.47 0.97 1.58
C TYR A 104 -6.79 -0.24 2.21
N GLU A 105 -7.39 -1.42 2.12
CA GLU A 105 -6.80 -2.64 2.68
C GLU A 105 -5.52 -3.07 1.94
N TYR A 106 -5.48 -2.97 0.60
CA TYR A 106 -4.23 -3.17 -0.15
C TYR A 106 -3.14 -2.20 0.30
N ALA A 107 -3.45 -0.90 0.41
CA ALA A 107 -2.49 0.11 0.82
C ALA A 107 -1.96 -0.11 2.24
N LYS A 108 -2.81 -0.51 3.20
CA LYS A 108 -2.42 -0.83 4.58
C LYS A 108 -1.44 -2.00 4.66
N MET A 109 -1.57 -2.98 3.78
CA MET A 109 -0.67 -4.13 3.68
C MET A 109 0.63 -3.83 2.90
N GLY A 110 0.75 -2.64 2.30
CA GLY A 110 1.93 -2.24 1.50
C GLY A 110 1.87 -2.64 0.02
N TYR A 111 0.68 -3.02 -0.49
CA TYR A 111 0.47 -3.21 -1.92
C TYR A 111 0.18 -1.88 -2.63
N THR A 112 0.77 -1.73 -3.81
CA THR A 112 0.63 -0.52 -4.64
C THR A 112 0.08 -0.82 -6.03
N THR A 113 -0.12 -2.09 -6.38
CA THR A 113 -0.67 -2.54 -7.67
C THR A 113 -1.46 -3.84 -7.46
N ALA A 114 -2.68 -3.89 -8.02
CA ALA A 114 -3.60 -5.03 -7.98
C ALA A 114 -4.62 -4.94 -9.13
#